data_AF-A0A397EEM1-F1
#
_entry.id   AF-A0A397EEM1-F1
#
_cell.length_a   1.000
_cell.length_b   1.000
_cell.length_c   1.000
_cell.angle_alpha   90.00
_cell.angle_beta   90.00
_cell.angle_gamma   90.00
#
_symmetry.space_group_name_H-M   'P 1'
#
loop_
_entity.id
_entity.type
_entity.pdbx_description
1 polymer ?
#
loop_
_entity_poly.entity_id
_entity_poly.type
_entity_poly.pdbx_seq_one_letter_code
_entity_poly.pdbx_strand_id
1 'polypeptide(L)'
;MVRGLVMMVHDSAASSLVCWEEWTAAVLLTGYTCAHAVDETSAVDDALRWGTYHSGHYFGIRSRTSPFHVSAGLLWSTSQEPKLRHECLESDRLEQYGWLEHDGRTFGSQAIRDQHNNLLLDTTFLKPPTSPTTFATRSWAARVAVTPLRTDAALPDTASLFFYLDLGCEDDSLTHACRRDTQQVQLTFSPSIVNDLTLHLLYDEAPDEVLPTTPVVVMDGMLPSFHSAFQAKFQAAFPHISPEFEPLGQAALSNLIGGIGYFYGRYACWSSLAEARVPAEFITQFPTHANPPSLLLAVEKLLPHLSQSAVLHRWWPQLRKWFAWYQRTQAGEEPHTF
;
A
#
# COMPACT_ATOMS: atom_id res chain seq x y z
N MET A 1 -21.62 -2.78 29.81
CA MET A 1 -20.54 -3.76 30.04
C MET A 1 -19.45 -3.42 29.03
N VAL A 2 -18.53 -2.52 29.38
CA VAL A 2 -17.46 -2.02 28.49
C VAL A 2 -16.25 -2.93 28.69
N ARG A 3 -15.83 -3.67 27.66
CA ARG A 3 -14.62 -4.49 27.67
C ARG A 3 -13.97 -4.51 26.29
N GLY A 4 -13.24 -3.45 25.97
CA GLY A 4 -12.22 -3.44 24.92
C GLY A 4 -10.99 -2.74 25.48
N LEU A 5 -9.90 -3.50 25.67
CA LEU A 5 -8.60 -3.01 26.10
C LEU A 5 -7.83 -2.62 24.83
N VAL A 6 -7.59 -1.32 24.59
CA VAL A 6 -6.61 -0.87 23.59
C VAL A 6 -5.28 -0.71 24.32
N MET A 7 -4.34 -1.60 24.03
CA MET A 7 -2.99 -1.54 24.57
C MET A 7 -2.10 -0.84 23.54
N MET A 8 -1.74 0.42 23.80
CA MET A 8 -0.62 1.07 23.12
C MET A 8 0.64 0.89 23.97
N VAL A 9 1.69 0.33 23.37
CA VAL A 9 3.03 0.31 23.96
C VAL A 9 3.78 1.52 23.39
N HIS A 10 4.14 2.47 24.26
CA HIS A 10 5.11 3.52 23.95
C HIS A 10 6.39 3.25 24.74
N ASP A 11 7.53 3.50 24.11
CA ASP A 11 8.67 4.05 24.81
C ASP A 11 8.74 5.55 24.46
N SER A 12 8.85 6.40 25.48
CA SER A 12 8.81 7.88 25.49
C SER A 12 7.44 8.61 25.35
N ALA A 13 6.86 8.88 26.54
CA ALA A 13 6.21 10.11 26.99
C ALA A 13 5.33 10.93 26.01
N ALA A 14 4.14 10.41 25.67
CA ALA A 14 2.84 11.07 25.86
C ALA A 14 1.79 10.37 24.99
N SER A 15 0.84 9.66 25.60
CA SER A 15 -0.32 9.12 24.89
C SER A 15 -1.59 9.39 25.67
N SER A 16 -2.55 10.06 25.03
CA SER A 16 -3.94 10.16 25.50
C SER A 16 -4.74 8.98 24.97
N LEU A 17 -5.36 8.21 25.88
CA LEU A 17 -6.42 7.25 25.53
C LEU A 17 -7.74 8.00 25.33
N VAL A 18 -8.47 7.71 24.25
CA VAL A 18 -9.88 8.09 24.11
C VAL A 18 -10.68 6.83 23.77
N CYS A 19 -11.52 6.38 24.70
CA CYS A 19 -12.49 5.30 24.48
C CYS A 19 -13.82 5.89 24.01
N TRP A 20 -14.49 5.22 23.05
CA TRP A 20 -15.78 5.64 22.48
C TRP A 20 -16.90 4.60 22.73
N GLU A 21 -18.14 4.98 22.42
CA GLU A 21 -19.39 4.25 22.74
C GLU A 21 -19.72 3.07 21.79
N GLU A 22 -18.93 2.86 20.72
CA GLU A 22 -19.03 1.75 19.75
C GLU A 22 -17.71 0.94 19.70
N TRP A 23 -17.69 -0.26 19.10
CA TRP A 23 -16.48 -1.13 18.99
C TRP A 23 -15.45 -0.58 17.99
N THR A 24 -14.99 0.64 18.25
CA THR A 24 -14.11 1.42 17.41
C THR A 24 -12.82 1.75 18.16
N ALA A 25 -11.68 1.46 17.56
CA ALA A 25 -10.36 1.78 18.10
C ALA A 25 -9.66 2.81 17.20
N ALA A 26 -9.00 3.79 17.81
CA ALA A 26 -8.26 4.84 17.10
C ALA A 26 -6.84 4.93 17.65
N VAL A 27 -5.85 4.95 16.77
CA VAL A 27 -4.44 5.06 17.13
C VAL A 27 -3.75 6.12 16.29
N LEU A 28 -3.01 7.02 16.94
CA LEU A 28 -2.09 7.96 16.32
C LEU A 28 -0.67 7.39 16.42
N LEU A 29 0.01 7.28 15.28
CA LEU A 29 1.41 6.89 15.15
C LEU A 29 2.22 8.13 14.76
N THR A 30 3.29 8.42 15.50
CA THR A 30 4.17 9.56 15.22
C THR A 30 5.48 9.09 14.60
N GLY A 31 5.89 9.77 13.53
CA GLY A 31 7.19 9.55 12.89
C GLY A 31 8.33 10.16 13.71
N TYR A 32 9.45 9.42 13.85
CA TYR A 32 10.68 9.95 14.44
C TYR A 32 11.47 10.79 13.43
N THR A 33 12.27 11.72 13.95
CA THR A 33 13.12 12.68 13.22
C THR A 33 14.13 12.06 12.24
N CYS A 34 14.31 10.74 12.22
CA CYS A 34 15.19 10.06 11.27
C CYS A 34 14.65 10.05 9.82
N ALA A 35 13.35 10.33 9.62
CA ALA A 35 12.75 10.49 8.28
C ALA A 35 13.06 11.85 7.60
N HIS A 36 13.82 12.74 8.28
CA HIS A 36 14.21 14.05 7.74
C HIS A 36 15.36 14.01 6.73
N ALA A 37 16.02 12.85 6.54
CA ALA A 37 17.17 12.74 5.66
C ALA A 37 16.79 12.48 4.19
N VAL A 38 16.08 13.40 3.53
CA VAL A 38 16.14 13.55 2.06
C VAL A 38 16.04 15.03 1.69
N ASP A 39 17.17 15.56 1.20
CA ASP A 39 17.37 16.86 0.55
C ASP A 39 16.50 17.01 -0.72
N GLU A 40 16.01 18.23 -0.97
CA GLU A 40 15.33 18.72 -2.19
C GLU A 40 14.46 17.71 -2.96
N THR A 41 13.30 17.33 -2.39
CA THR A 41 12.26 16.61 -3.13
C THR A 41 11.41 17.59 -3.96
N SER A 42 11.07 17.22 -5.19
CA SER A 42 10.11 18.01 -5.97
C SER A 42 8.72 17.91 -5.35
N ALA A 43 7.83 18.88 -5.60
CA ALA A 43 6.44 18.81 -5.16
C ALA A 43 5.72 17.53 -5.66
N VAL A 44 6.15 16.97 -6.79
CA VAL A 44 5.64 15.69 -7.33
C VAL A 44 6.12 14.51 -6.49
N ASP A 45 7.37 14.54 -6.04
CA ASP A 45 7.93 13.48 -5.19
C ASP A 45 7.26 13.49 -3.81
N ASP A 46 6.98 14.67 -3.26
CA ASP A 46 6.23 14.80 -2.01
C ASP A 46 4.79 14.30 -2.13
N ALA A 47 4.08 14.63 -3.22
CA ALA A 47 2.74 14.12 -3.46
C ALA A 47 2.68 12.58 -3.58
N LEU A 48 3.77 11.96 -4.04
CA LEU A 48 3.94 10.51 -4.18
C LEU A 48 4.80 9.90 -3.06
N ARG A 49 5.04 10.64 -1.97
CA ARG A 49 5.88 10.18 -0.85
C ARG A 49 5.29 8.94 -0.19
N TRP A 50 3.97 8.92 0.01
CA TRP A 50 3.25 7.81 0.62
C TRP A 50 2.33 7.12 -0.37
N GLY A 51 2.26 5.81 -0.28
CA GLY A 51 1.32 4.98 -1.00
C GLY A 51 1.36 3.54 -0.52
N THR A 52 0.48 2.73 -1.09
CA THR A 52 0.39 1.28 -0.89
C THR A 52 1.50 0.52 -1.63
N TYR A 53 2.72 1.07 -1.59
CA TYR A 53 3.87 0.62 -2.38
C TYR A 53 4.52 -0.68 -1.89
N HIS A 54 3.88 -1.36 -0.94
CA HIS A 54 4.31 -2.65 -0.42
C HIS A 54 3.42 -3.78 -0.98
N SER A 55 3.34 -3.89 -2.31
CA SER A 55 2.37 -4.75 -3.02
C SER A 55 2.50 -6.26 -2.78
N GLY A 56 3.59 -6.73 -2.17
CA GLY A 56 3.72 -8.12 -1.71
C GLY A 56 2.93 -8.46 -0.44
N HIS A 57 2.25 -7.49 0.18
CA HIS A 57 1.45 -7.68 1.41
C HIS A 57 -0.04 -7.47 1.11
N TYR A 58 -0.90 -8.15 1.88
CA TYR A 58 -2.34 -8.01 1.71
C TYR A 58 -2.80 -6.56 1.86
N PHE A 59 -2.28 -5.87 2.88
CA PHE A 59 -2.42 -4.43 3.05
C PHE A 59 -1.11 -3.87 3.63
N GLY A 60 -0.39 -3.08 2.84
CA GLY A 60 0.90 -2.51 3.23
C GLY A 60 1.13 -1.13 2.65
N ILE A 61 1.70 -0.24 3.46
CA ILE A 61 1.98 1.16 3.14
C ILE A 61 3.49 1.37 3.25
N ARG A 62 4.07 2.12 2.32
CA ARG A 62 5.51 2.36 2.31
C ARG A 62 5.83 3.78 1.84
N SER A 63 6.85 4.38 2.45
CA SER A 63 7.37 5.66 1.97
C SER A 63 8.28 5.47 0.77
N ARG A 64 8.23 6.42 -0.16
CA ARG A 64 9.02 6.47 -1.38
C ARG A 64 10.35 7.17 -1.16
N THR A 65 11.01 6.83 -0.05
CA THR A 65 12.27 7.42 0.43
C THR A 65 13.37 6.37 0.48
N SER A 66 14.62 6.79 0.35
CA SER A 66 15.80 5.93 0.37
C SER A 66 17.00 6.74 0.85
N PRO A 67 17.96 6.16 1.60
CA PRO A 67 18.03 4.76 2.04
C PRO A 67 17.12 4.44 3.25
N PHE A 68 16.67 5.46 3.98
CA PHE A 68 15.71 5.32 5.08
C PHE A 68 14.29 5.38 4.55
N HIS A 69 13.44 4.48 5.03
CA HIS A 69 12.05 4.40 4.63
C HIS A 69 11.19 3.92 5.78
N VAL A 70 9.91 4.23 5.70
CA VAL A 70 8.91 3.72 6.63
C VAL A 70 8.10 2.67 5.90
N SER A 71 7.87 1.54 6.55
CA SER A 71 6.97 0.48 6.09
C SER A 71 5.93 0.21 7.16
N ALA A 72 4.68 0.07 6.76
CA ALA A 72 3.60 -0.35 7.64
C ALA A 72 2.82 -1.50 7.00
N GLY A 73 2.23 -2.36 7.81
CA GLY A 73 1.47 -3.49 7.30
C GLY A 73 0.50 -4.07 8.31
N LEU A 74 -0.55 -4.69 7.75
CA LEU A 74 -1.56 -5.45 8.49
C LEU A 74 -1.18 -6.93 8.56
N LEU A 75 -1.35 -7.53 9.73
CA LEU A 75 -1.39 -8.97 9.92
C LEU A 75 -2.66 -9.35 10.68
N TRP A 76 -3.15 -10.57 10.43
CA TRP A 76 -4.24 -11.12 11.24
C TRP A 76 -4.12 -12.64 11.39
N SER A 77 -4.70 -13.14 12.47
CA SER A 77 -4.79 -14.58 12.76
C SER A 77 -6.03 -14.85 13.61
N THR A 78 -6.52 -16.09 13.61
CA THR A 78 -7.63 -16.49 14.48
C THR A 78 -7.32 -17.75 15.26
N SER A 79 -8.18 -18.09 16.21
CA SER A 79 -8.12 -19.37 16.92
C SER A 79 -8.43 -20.58 16.03
N GLN A 80 -9.17 -20.39 14.92
CA GLN A 80 -9.56 -21.45 14.00
C GLN A 80 -8.43 -21.82 13.04
N GLU A 81 -7.76 -20.81 12.47
CA GLU A 81 -6.55 -20.98 11.69
C GLU A 81 -5.46 -20.06 12.26
N PRO A 82 -4.56 -20.58 13.12
CA PRO A 82 -3.52 -19.76 13.77
C PRO A 82 -2.40 -19.35 12.79
N LYS A 83 -2.58 -19.58 11.48
CA LYS A 83 -1.68 -19.09 10.46
C LYS A 83 -1.79 -17.56 10.40
N LEU A 84 -0.67 -16.89 10.63
CA LEU A 84 -0.58 -15.45 10.53
C LEU A 84 -0.61 -15.04 9.05
N ARG A 85 -1.65 -14.29 8.67
CA ARG A 85 -1.79 -13.71 7.33
C ARG A 85 -1.02 -12.40 7.29
N HIS A 86 -0.23 -12.18 6.23
CA HIS A 86 0.61 -10.98 6.10
C HIS A 86 0.98 -10.73 4.62
N GLU A 87 1.81 -11.60 4.08
CA GLU A 87 2.20 -11.59 2.67
C GLU A 87 1.11 -12.23 1.79
N CYS A 88 0.97 -11.72 0.56
CA CYS A 88 0.08 -12.28 -0.44
C CYS A 88 0.62 -13.64 -0.91
N LEU A 89 0.23 -14.73 -0.25
CA LEU A 89 0.65 -16.08 -0.59
C LEU A 89 -0.48 -16.82 -1.29
N GLU A 90 -0.23 -17.39 -2.47
CA GLU A 90 -1.20 -18.25 -3.16
C GLU A 90 -1.60 -19.45 -2.29
N SER A 91 -0.66 -19.94 -1.46
CA SER A 91 -0.90 -21.03 -0.50
C SER A 91 -1.99 -20.73 0.54
N ASP A 92 -2.33 -19.46 0.76
CA ASP A 92 -3.36 -19.06 1.70
C ASP A 92 -4.76 -19.34 1.16
N ARG A 93 -4.91 -19.43 -0.17
CA ARG A 93 -6.14 -19.76 -0.86
C ARG A 93 -7.34 -18.95 -0.34
N LEU A 94 -7.17 -17.65 -0.11
CA LEU A 94 -8.29 -16.77 0.27
C LEU A 94 -9.32 -16.74 -0.86
N GLU A 95 -10.62 -16.61 -0.52
CA GLU A 95 -11.73 -16.57 -1.47
C GLU A 95 -11.55 -15.43 -2.47
N GLN A 96 -11.11 -14.27 -1.98
CA GLN A 96 -10.78 -13.11 -2.77
C GLN A 96 -9.92 -12.14 -1.96
N TYR A 97 -9.04 -11.41 -2.63
CA TYR A 97 -8.52 -10.16 -2.13
C TYR A 97 -8.22 -9.25 -3.31
N GLY A 98 -8.41 -7.94 -3.15
CA GLY A 98 -8.06 -6.98 -4.19
C GLY A 98 -8.65 -5.60 -3.98
N TRP A 99 -8.04 -4.64 -4.66
CA TRP A 99 -8.51 -3.25 -4.66
C TRP A 99 -9.78 -3.13 -5.49
N LEU A 100 -10.85 -2.61 -4.89
CA LEU A 100 -12.08 -2.28 -5.60
C LEU A 100 -11.96 -0.88 -6.21
N GLU A 101 -11.40 0.05 -5.44
CA GLU A 101 -11.14 1.42 -5.84
C GLU A 101 -9.72 1.79 -5.45
N HIS A 102 -8.92 2.34 -6.36
CA HIS A 102 -7.58 2.84 -6.05
C HIS A 102 -7.14 3.89 -7.07
N ASP A 103 -6.88 5.12 -6.62
CA ASP A 103 -6.53 6.22 -7.52
C ASP A 103 -5.01 6.44 -7.68
N GLY A 104 -4.21 5.65 -6.94
CA GLY A 104 -2.75 5.66 -7.01
C GLY A 104 -2.08 6.82 -6.30
N ARG A 105 -2.86 7.70 -5.65
CA ARG A 105 -2.35 8.93 -5.06
C ARG A 105 -2.89 9.18 -3.67
N THR A 106 -4.20 9.20 -3.50
CA THR A 106 -4.87 9.73 -2.31
C THR A 106 -5.83 8.77 -1.67
N PHE A 107 -6.29 7.74 -2.37
CA PHE A 107 -7.33 6.85 -1.89
C PHE A 107 -7.19 5.43 -2.47
N GLY A 108 -7.44 4.45 -1.62
CA GLY A 108 -7.62 3.05 -2.00
C GLY A 108 -8.56 2.35 -1.04
N SER A 109 -9.49 1.55 -1.56
CA SER A 109 -10.39 0.67 -0.83
C SER A 109 -10.30 -0.75 -1.38
N GLN A 110 -10.07 -1.70 -0.48
CA GLN A 110 -9.84 -3.10 -0.77
C GLN A 110 -10.70 -3.97 0.15
N ALA A 111 -11.17 -5.08 -0.41
CA ALA A 111 -11.84 -6.13 0.35
C ALA A 111 -10.97 -7.40 0.35
N ILE A 112 -10.87 -8.05 1.51
CA ILE A 112 -10.17 -9.32 1.71
C ILE A 112 -11.17 -10.30 2.32
N ARG A 113 -11.49 -11.36 1.59
CA ARG A 113 -12.47 -12.39 1.95
C ARG A 113 -11.72 -13.63 2.41
N ASP A 114 -11.57 -13.78 3.72
CA ASP A 114 -10.92 -14.93 4.36
C ASP A 114 -11.99 -15.94 4.81
N GLN A 115 -12.35 -16.84 3.89
CA GLN A 115 -13.37 -17.86 4.11
C GLN A 115 -12.97 -18.92 5.12
N HIS A 116 -11.67 -19.12 5.37
CA HIS A 116 -11.21 -20.10 6.35
C HIS A 116 -11.47 -19.62 7.77
N ASN A 117 -11.38 -18.30 7.97
CA ASN A 117 -11.65 -17.63 9.24
C ASN A 117 -13.06 -17.03 9.32
N ASN A 118 -13.86 -17.12 8.25
CA ASN A 118 -15.16 -16.45 8.10
C ASN A 118 -15.08 -14.93 8.38
N LEU A 119 -14.00 -14.28 7.94
CA LEU A 119 -13.77 -12.84 8.13
C LEU A 119 -13.78 -12.11 6.78
N LEU A 120 -14.50 -10.99 6.72
CA LEU A 120 -14.37 -9.97 5.70
C LEU A 120 -13.58 -8.80 6.30
N LEU A 121 -12.43 -8.49 5.71
CA LEU A 121 -11.64 -7.32 6.08
C LEU A 121 -11.76 -6.28 4.97
N ASP A 122 -12.32 -5.12 5.30
CA ASP A 122 -12.34 -3.95 4.43
C ASP A 122 -11.22 -3.00 4.87
N THR A 123 -10.22 -2.86 4.01
CA THR A 123 -9.03 -2.04 4.26
C THR A 123 -9.02 -0.82 3.37
N THR A 124 -8.89 0.36 3.97
CA THR A 124 -8.86 1.64 3.25
C THR A 124 -7.58 2.40 3.56
N PHE A 125 -6.93 2.92 2.53
CA PHE A 125 -5.85 3.89 2.60
C PHE A 125 -6.36 5.25 2.14
N LEU A 126 -6.03 6.32 2.88
CA LEU A 126 -6.29 7.68 2.45
C LEU A 126 -5.20 8.66 2.87
N LYS A 127 -5.03 9.74 2.09
CA LYS A 127 -4.30 10.94 2.50
C LYS A 127 -5.31 11.98 3.00
N PRO A 128 -5.14 12.53 4.22
CA PRO A 128 -6.03 13.57 4.72
C PRO A 128 -6.10 14.77 3.78
N PRO A 129 -7.29 15.33 3.46
CA PRO A 129 -7.40 16.54 2.65
C PRO A 129 -6.92 17.76 3.46
N THR A 130 -6.14 18.63 2.82
CA THR A 130 -5.69 19.92 3.38
C THR A 130 -6.47 21.10 2.78
N SER A 131 -7.08 20.89 1.61
CA SER A 131 -8.04 21.79 0.97
C SER A 131 -8.98 20.96 0.07
N PRO A 132 -9.99 21.56 -0.60
CA PRO A 132 -10.87 20.81 -1.50
C PRO A 132 -10.16 20.06 -2.64
N THR A 133 -8.93 20.45 -2.99
CA THR A 133 -8.18 19.86 -4.11
C THR A 133 -6.77 19.41 -3.75
N THR A 134 -6.35 19.58 -2.50
CA THR A 134 -5.00 19.23 -2.01
C THR A 134 -5.06 18.29 -0.82
N PHE A 135 -4.03 17.47 -0.68
CA PHE A 135 -3.94 16.42 0.34
C PHE A 135 -2.61 16.51 1.06
N ALA A 136 -2.56 16.00 2.29
CA ALA A 136 -1.36 15.90 3.08
C ALA A 136 -0.33 15.02 2.37
N THR A 137 0.93 15.48 2.37
CA THR A 137 2.06 14.77 1.74
C THR A 137 2.91 14.02 2.76
N ARG A 138 2.72 14.33 4.05
CA ARG A 138 3.49 13.79 5.18
C ARG A 138 2.65 13.01 6.19
N SER A 139 1.36 12.87 5.92
CA SER A 139 0.42 12.16 6.79
C SER A 139 -0.43 11.22 5.93
N TRP A 140 -0.81 10.08 6.50
CA TRP A 140 -1.74 9.14 5.88
C TRP A 140 -2.59 8.49 6.96
N ALA A 141 -3.74 7.98 6.56
CA ALA A 141 -4.61 7.24 7.45
C ALA A 141 -4.99 5.89 6.82
N ALA A 142 -5.17 4.90 7.68
CA ALA A 142 -5.64 3.58 7.33
C ALA A 142 -6.85 3.19 8.18
N ARG A 143 -7.84 2.56 7.55
CA ARG A 143 -9.01 2.00 8.21
C ARG A 143 -9.04 0.50 7.94
N VAL A 144 -9.23 -0.30 8.97
CA VAL A 144 -9.40 -1.75 8.88
C VAL A 144 -10.70 -2.10 9.59
N ALA A 145 -11.75 -2.40 8.81
CA ALA A 145 -13.00 -2.90 9.34
C ALA A 145 -13.09 -4.41 9.17
N VAL A 146 -13.57 -5.10 10.19
CA VAL A 146 -13.67 -6.56 10.22
C VAL A 146 -15.09 -6.95 10.59
N THR A 147 -15.73 -7.71 9.70
CA THR A 147 -17.08 -8.24 9.87
C THR A 147 -17.13 -9.73 9.50
N PRO A 148 -18.16 -10.48 9.93
CA PRO A 148 -18.41 -11.83 9.45
C PRO A 148 -18.56 -11.87 7.92
N LEU A 149 -17.79 -12.73 7.26
CA LEU A 149 -17.93 -12.92 5.81
C LEU A 149 -19.28 -13.54 5.45
N ARG A 150 -19.76 -14.48 6.27
CA ARG A 150 -21.03 -15.17 6.13
C ARG A 150 -21.76 -15.19 7.48
N THR A 151 -23.04 -14.83 7.46
CA THR A 151 -23.88 -14.72 8.67
C THR A 151 -24.37 -16.08 9.19
N ASP A 152 -24.35 -17.10 8.35
CA ASP A 152 -24.83 -18.46 8.63
C ASP A 152 -23.70 -19.43 9.02
N ALA A 153 -22.45 -18.98 9.01
CA ALA A 153 -21.29 -19.79 9.35
C ALA A 153 -20.76 -19.48 10.77
N ALA A 154 -20.11 -20.49 11.38
CA ALA A 154 -19.45 -20.31 12.67
C ALA A 154 -18.36 -19.23 12.59
N LEU A 155 -18.17 -18.51 13.69
CA LEU A 155 -17.11 -17.53 13.86
C LEU A 155 -16.02 -18.11 14.76
N PRO A 156 -14.75 -17.70 14.57
CA PRO A 156 -13.68 -18.12 15.46
C PRO A 156 -13.90 -17.55 16.87
N ASP A 157 -13.45 -18.28 17.89
CA ASP A 157 -13.53 -17.84 19.29
C ASP A 157 -12.73 -16.56 19.52
N THR A 158 -11.62 -16.40 18.82
CA THR A 158 -10.73 -15.25 18.93
C THR A 158 -10.15 -14.87 17.58
N ALA A 159 -10.11 -13.57 17.30
CA ALA A 159 -9.39 -12.96 16.20
C ALA A 159 -8.40 -11.92 16.74
N SER A 160 -7.22 -11.86 16.14
CA SER A 160 -6.18 -10.88 16.46
C SER A 160 -5.77 -10.12 15.21
N LEU A 161 -5.79 -8.79 15.28
CA LEU A 161 -5.24 -7.87 14.30
C LEU A 161 -3.94 -7.30 14.83
N PHE A 162 -2.94 -7.23 13.97
CA PHE A 162 -1.66 -6.58 14.24
C PHE A 162 -1.42 -5.56 13.15
N PHE A 163 -1.10 -4.33 13.54
CA PHE A 163 -0.66 -3.31 12.61
C PHE A 163 0.69 -2.79 13.07
N TYR A 164 1.72 -2.95 12.24
CA TYR A 164 3.07 -2.48 12.56
C TYR A 164 3.43 -1.27 11.72
N LEU A 165 4.34 -0.48 12.26
CA LEU A 165 5.06 0.60 11.61
C LEU A 165 6.55 0.36 11.89
N ASP A 166 7.33 0.18 10.85
CA ASP A 166 8.74 -0.12 10.90
C ASP A 166 9.55 0.96 10.18
N LEU A 167 10.63 1.40 10.82
CA LEU A 167 11.63 2.27 10.22
C LEU A 167 12.72 1.38 9.61
N GLY A 168 12.59 1.17 8.30
CA GLY A 168 13.58 0.43 7.53
C GLY A 168 14.73 1.32 7.07
N CYS A 169 15.88 0.70 6.88
CA CYS A 169 17.06 1.35 6.31
C CYS A 169 17.73 0.40 5.31
N GLU A 170 18.88 0.77 4.76
CA GLU A 170 19.57 -0.07 3.76
C GLU A 170 19.95 -1.47 4.29
N ASP A 171 20.14 -1.60 5.61
CA ASP A 171 20.31 -2.89 6.28
C ASP A 171 18.96 -3.38 6.85
N ASP A 172 18.46 -4.48 6.29
CA ASP A 172 17.22 -5.14 6.73
C ASP A 172 17.41 -6.05 7.95
N SER A 173 18.60 -6.11 8.55
CA SER A 173 18.84 -6.92 9.75
C SER A 173 18.00 -6.43 10.93
N LEU A 174 17.30 -7.36 11.60
CA LEU A 174 16.47 -7.05 12.78
C LEU A 174 17.28 -6.43 13.93
N THR A 175 18.58 -6.62 13.93
CA THR A 175 19.51 -6.05 14.93
C THR A 175 19.97 -4.63 14.61
N HIS A 176 19.69 -4.13 13.40
CA HIS A 176 20.14 -2.81 13.00
C HIS A 176 19.49 -1.71 13.85
N ALA A 177 20.27 -0.69 14.21
CA ALA A 177 19.83 0.36 15.14
C ALA A 177 18.57 1.11 14.66
N CYS A 178 18.38 1.23 13.34
CA CYS A 178 17.21 1.88 12.72
C CYS A 178 15.88 1.15 13.02
N ARG A 179 15.92 -0.17 13.25
CA ARG A 179 14.74 -1.01 13.50
C ARG A 179 14.39 -1.15 14.98
N ARG A 180 15.08 -0.43 15.89
CA ARG A 180 14.74 -0.46 17.32
C ARG A 180 13.43 0.28 17.63
N ASP A 181 13.00 1.14 16.70
CA ASP A 181 11.86 2.04 16.87
C ASP A 181 10.58 1.51 16.18
N THR A 182 10.49 0.20 15.91
CA THR A 182 9.28 -0.42 15.36
C THR A 182 8.11 -0.24 16.33
N GLN A 183 7.03 0.38 15.88
CA GLN A 183 5.78 0.51 16.62
C GLN A 183 4.80 -0.56 16.16
N GLN A 184 3.96 -1.06 17.09
CA GLN A 184 2.91 -2.00 16.74
C GLN A 184 1.65 -1.78 17.57
N VAL A 185 0.50 -2.03 16.95
CA VAL A 185 -0.82 -2.06 17.58
C VAL A 185 -1.35 -3.48 17.45
N GLN A 186 -1.76 -4.07 18.57
CA GLN A 186 -2.44 -5.36 18.58
C GLN A 186 -3.84 -5.21 19.16
N LEU A 187 -4.84 -5.70 18.43
CA LEU A 187 -6.21 -5.84 18.91
C LEU A 187 -6.58 -7.31 18.91
N THR A 188 -7.09 -7.81 20.03
CA THR A 188 -7.59 -9.19 20.14
C THR A 188 -9.01 -9.15 20.66
N PHE A 189 -9.93 -9.80 19.95
CA PHE A 189 -11.36 -9.75 20.21
C PHE A 189 -12.02 -11.10 19.91
N SER A 190 -13.25 -11.28 20.37
CA SER A 190 -14.06 -12.46 20.06
C SER A 190 -15.13 -12.07 19.03
N PRO A 191 -15.05 -12.52 17.77
CA PRO A 191 -16.01 -12.19 16.73
C PRO A 191 -17.47 -12.53 17.05
N SER A 192 -17.71 -13.52 17.93
CA SER A 192 -19.07 -13.87 18.38
C SER A 192 -19.68 -12.83 19.34
N ILE A 193 -18.85 -11.99 19.97
CA ILE A 193 -19.25 -10.90 20.87
C ILE A 193 -19.21 -9.56 20.11
N VAL A 194 -18.19 -9.38 19.26
CA VAL A 194 -17.92 -8.16 18.48
C VAL A 194 -17.81 -8.54 17.02
N ASN A 195 -18.92 -8.40 16.29
CA ASN A 195 -19.01 -8.79 14.88
C ASN A 195 -18.87 -7.60 13.90
N ASP A 196 -18.57 -6.41 14.41
CA ASP A 196 -18.26 -5.23 13.60
C ASP A 196 -17.20 -4.42 14.35
N LEU A 197 -15.94 -4.70 14.04
CA LEU A 197 -14.79 -4.03 14.63
C LEU A 197 -14.17 -3.11 13.59
N THR A 198 -13.95 -1.84 13.93
CA THR A 198 -13.18 -0.92 13.08
C THR A 198 -11.96 -0.37 13.81
N LEU A 199 -10.79 -0.51 13.20
CA LEU A 199 -9.53 0.10 13.61
C LEU A 199 -9.18 1.26 12.67
N HIS A 200 -9.00 2.44 13.24
CA HIS A 200 -8.47 3.63 12.57
C HIS A 200 -7.04 3.89 13.00
N LEU A 201 -6.17 4.11 12.02
CA LEU A 201 -4.76 4.42 12.18
C LEU A 201 -4.48 5.73 11.47
N LEU A 202 -3.88 6.68 12.17
CA LEU A 202 -3.39 7.92 11.59
C LEU A 202 -1.88 7.98 11.81
N TYR A 203 -1.13 8.24 10.75
CA TYR A 203 0.31 8.48 10.82
C TYR A 203 0.63 9.90 10.38
N ASP A 204 1.50 10.56 11.12
CA ASP A 204 2.00 11.90 10.81
C ASP A 204 3.52 12.01 11.04
N GLU A 205 4.26 12.53 10.04
CA GLU A 205 5.70 12.82 10.17
C GLU A 205 6.01 14.14 10.91
N ALA A 206 5.06 15.08 10.98
CA ALA A 206 5.27 16.42 11.51
C ALA A 206 4.10 16.85 12.42
N PRO A 207 4.10 16.45 13.70
CA PRO A 207 2.97 16.65 14.62
C PRO A 207 2.70 18.13 14.98
N ASP A 208 3.53 19.07 14.54
CA ASP A 208 3.40 20.50 14.85
C ASP A 208 2.17 21.15 14.19
N GLU A 209 1.57 20.52 13.16
CA GLU A 209 0.23 20.86 12.65
C GLU A 209 -0.81 19.92 13.25
N VAL A 210 -1.25 20.22 14.48
CA VAL A 210 -2.32 19.49 15.16
C VAL A 210 -3.59 19.55 14.29
N LEU A 211 -3.98 18.42 13.68
CA LEU A 211 -5.30 18.27 13.07
C LEU A 211 -6.36 18.50 14.17
N PRO A 212 -7.24 19.49 14.04
CA PRO A 212 -8.11 19.96 15.13
C PRO A 212 -9.27 19.02 15.48
N THR A 213 -9.35 17.83 14.86
CA THR A 213 -10.48 16.91 15.00
C THR A 213 -10.01 15.48 15.27
N THR A 214 -10.71 14.80 16.18
CA THR A 214 -10.45 13.42 16.57
C THR A 214 -10.49 12.49 15.35
N PRO A 215 -9.47 11.61 15.15
CA PRO A 215 -9.19 10.95 13.87
C PRO A 215 -10.30 10.01 13.35
N VAL A 216 -11.15 9.46 14.23
CA VAL A 216 -12.22 8.51 13.86
C VAL A 216 -13.35 9.18 13.07
N VAL A 217 -13.91 10.27 13.61
CA VAL A 217 -15.09 10.95 13.04
C VAL A 217 -14.76 11.61 11.70
N VAL A 218 -13.49 11.98 11.50
CA VAL A 218 -13.00 12.63 10.29
C VAL A 218 -12.91 11.64 9.13
N MET A 219 -12.40 10.42 9.38
CA MET A 219 -12.20 9.45 8.32
C MET A 219 -13.51 8.93 7.73
N ASP A 220 -14.40 8.39 8.57
CA ASP A 220 -15.66 7.80 8.10
C ASP A 220 -16.58 8.84 7.44
N GLY A 221 -16.60 10.07 7.97
CA GLY A 221 -17.34 11.18 7.36
C GLY A 221 -16.81 11.60 5.99
N MET A 222 -15.52 11.36 5.70
CA MET A 222 -14.89 11.71 4.43
C MET A 222 -14.97 10.59 3.38
N LEU A 223 -15.09 9.32 3.78
CA LEU A 223 -15.08 8.18 2.85
C LEU A 223 -16.06 8.34 1.67
N PRO A 224 -17.33 8.75 1.86
CA PRO A 224 -18.26 8.92 0.74
C PRO A 224 -17.76 9.91 -0.33
N SER A 225 -17.02 10.94 0.08
CA SER A 225 -16.46 11.93 -0.85
C SER A 225 -15.33 11.35 -1.70
N PHE A 226 -14.49 10.47 -1.13
CA PHE A 226 -13.43 9.78 -1.85
C PHE A 226 -13.98 8.77 -2.86
N HIS A 227 -14.97 7.96 -2.47
CA HIS A 227 -15.67 7.06 -3.37
C HIS A 227 -16.31 7.81 -4.55
N SER A 228 -17.03 8.90 -4.25
CA SER A 228 -17.65 9.76 -5.28
C SER A 228 -16.61 10.37 -6.22
N ALA A 229 -15.47 10.84 -5.69
CA ALA A 229 -14.40 11.41 -6.50
C ALA A 229 -13.70 10.36 -7.38
N PHE A 230 -13.49 9.13 -6.88
CA PHE A 230 -12.96 8.03 -7.68
C PHE A 230 -13.91 7.68 -8.82
N GLN A 231 -15.20 7.48 -8.53
CA GLN A 231 -16.20 7.15 -9.53
C GLN A 231 -16.30 8.22 -10.62
N ALA A 232 -16.35 9.50 -10.24
CA ALA A 232 -16.38 10.61 -11.20
C ALA A 232 -15.14 10.64 -12.11
N LYS A 233 -13.94 10.42 -11.55
CA LYS A 233 -12.70 10.32 -12.33
C LYS A 233 -12.71 9.10 -13.27
N PHE A 234 -13.17 7.95 -12.78
CA PHE A 234 -13.24 6.72 -13.57
C PHE A 234 -14.18 6.88 -14.77
N GLN A 235 -15.38 7.41 -14.55
CA GLN A 235 -16.37 7.65 -15.62
C GLN A 235 -15.87 8.69 -16.63
N ALA A 236 -15.18 9.74 -16.18
CA ALA A 236 -14.56 10.70 -17.07
C ALA A 236 -13.44 10.09 -17.93
N ALA A 237 -12.66 9.16 -17.37
CA ALA A 237 -11.58 8.47 -18.09
C ALA A 237 -12.10 7.38 -19.04
N PHE A 238 -13.21 6.72 -18.68
CA PHE A 238 -13.80 5.60 -19.42
C PHE A 238 -15.30 5.83 -19.72
N PRO A 239 -15.66 6.86 -20.53
CA PRO A 239 -17.06 7.29 -20.71
C PRO A 239 -17.95 6.31 -21.50
N HIS A 240 -17.39 5.21 -22.03
CA HIS A 240 -18.08 4.27 -22.90
C HIS A 240 -18.16 2.85 -22.34
N ILE A 241 -17.86 2.66 -21.04
CA ILE A 241 -18.00 1.35 -20.40
C ILE A 241 -19.48 1.06 -20.12
N SER A 242 -19.92 -0.16 -20.44
CA SER A 242 -21.28 -0.60 -20.08
C SER A 242 -21.42 -0.68 -18.56
N PRO A 243 -22.55 -0.28 -17.96
CA PRO A 243 -22.76 -0.34 -16.51
C PRO A 243 -22.55 -1.73 -15.90
N GLU A 244 -22.82 -2.79 -16.66
CA GLU A 244 -22.59 -4.18 -16.23
C GLU A 244 -21.10 -4.52 -16.01
N PHE A 245 -20.19 -3.86 -16.74
CA PHE A 245 -18.74 -4.08 -16.66
C PHE A 245 -18.01 -2.99 -15.87
N GLU A 246 -18.71 -1.95 -15.43
CA GLU A 246 -18.10 -0.86 -14.64
C GLU A 246 -17.39 -1.39 -13.38
N PRO A 247 -17.98 -2.28 -12.55
CA PRO A 247 -17.28 -2.83 -11.38
C PRO A 247 -16.02 -3.62 -11.75
N LEU A 248 -16.06 -4.38 -12.85
CA LEU A 248 -14.90 -5.13 -13.35
C LEU A 248 -13.79 -4.18 -13.82
N GLY A 249 -14.15 -3.12 -14.56
CA GLY A 249 -13.21 -2.11 -15.03
C GLY A 249 -12.57 -1.32 -13.89
N GLN A 250 -13.36 -0.94 -12.89
CA GLN A 250 -12.88 -0.28 -11.68
C GLN A 250 -11.90 -1.19 -10.94
N ALA A 251 -12.28 -2.44 -10.63
CA ALA A 251 -11.38 -3.38 -9.97
C ALA A 251 -10.11 -3.66 -10.78
N ALA A 252 -10.20 -3.81 -12.10
CA ALA A 252 -9.03 -4.06 -12.95
C ALA A 252 -8.03 -2.89 -12.91
N LEU A 253 -8.51 -1.65 -13.04
CA LEU A 253 -7.67 -0.45 -12.92
C LEU A 253 -7.09 -0.31 -11.50
N SER A 254 -7.93 -0.49 -10.50
CA SER A 254 -7.57 -0.36 -9.09
C SER A 254 -6.49 -1.37 -8.69
N ASN A 255 -6.58 -2.62 -9.14
CA ASN A 255 -5.54 -3.63 -8.86
C ASN A 255 -4.24 -3.35 -9.63
N LEU A 256 -4.32 -2.85 -10.86
CA LEU A 256 -3.12 -2.44 -11.61
C LEU A 256 -2.37 -1.32 -10.90
N ILE A 257 -3.09 -0.31 -10.42
CA ILE A 257 -2.51 0.85 -9.75
C ILE A 257 -2.09 0.51 -8.31
N GLY A 258 -2.93 -0.19 -7.56
CA GLY A 258 -2.64 -0.63 -6.19
C GLY A 258 -1.53 -1.68 -6.10
N GLY A 259 -1.20 -2.33 -7.22
CA GLY A 259 -0.05 -3.23 -7.34
C GLY A 259 1.30 -2.53 -7.58
N ILE A 260 1.31 -1.21 -7.80
CA ILE A 260 2.55 -0.45 -8.00
C ILE A 260 3.38 -0.51 -6.71
N GLY A 261 4.58 -1.10 -6.79
CA GLY A 261 5.53 -1.16 -5.69
C GLY A 261 6.64 -0.11 -5.79
N TYR A 262 7.35 0.10 -4.68
CA TYR A 262 8.58 0.91 -4.64
C TYR A 262 9.72 0.10 -4.03
N PHE A 263 10.79 -0.07 -4.81
CA PHE A 263 11.92 -0.94 -4.49
C PHE A 263 13.23 -0.15 -4.57
N TYR A 264 14.17 -0.44 -3.67
CA TYR A 264 15.55 0.03 -3.71
C TYR A 264 16.47 -1.13 -3.32
N GLY A 265 17.68 -1.17 -3.86
CA GLY A 265 18.64 -2.26 -3.64
C GLY A 265 19.79 -2.22 -4.65
N ARG A 266 20.80 -3.07 -4.46
CA ARG A 266 21.95 -3.19 -5.38
C ARG A 266 21.53 -3.63 -6.78
N TYR A 267 20.47 -4.43 -6.87
CA TYR A 267 19.78 -4.73 -8.11
C TYR A 267 18.40 -4.06 -8.04
N ALA A 268 18.12 -3.12 -8.93
CA ALA A 268 16.91 -2.26 -8.89
C ALA A 268 15.56 -2.99 -8.98
N CYS A 269 15.55 -4.32 -9.00
CA CYS A 269 14.37 -5.18 -9.12
C CYS A 269 14.07 -6.00 -7.86
N TRP A 270 14.96 -6.01 -6.86
CA TRP A 270 14.83 -6.85 -5.66
C TRP A 270 15.16 -6.07 -4.38
N SER A 271 14.37 -6.28 -3.32
CA SER A 271 14.76 -5.89 -1.97
C SER A 271 15.71 -6.94 -1.38
N SER A 272 16.50 -6.58 -0.38
CA SER A 272 17.49 -7.50 0.22
C SER A 272 16.83 -8.75 0.82
N LEU A 273 15.62 -8.62 1.37
CA LEU A 273 14.82 -9.74 1.87
C LEU A 273 14.40 -10.72 0.77
N ALA A 274 14.06 -10.20 -0.41
CA ALA A 274 13.67 -11.02 -1.55
C ALA A 274 14.88 -11.76 -2.15
N GLU A 275 16.06 -11.14 -2.14
CA GLU A 275 17.33 -11.79 -2.49
C GLU A 275 17.68 -12.94 -1.53
N ALA A 276 17.36 -12.83 -0.24
CA ALA A 276 17.70 -13.83 0.76
C ALA A 276 16.90 -15.15 0.65
N ARG A 277 15.72 -15.13 0.01
CA ARG A 277 14.84 -16.31 -0.10
C ARG A 277 15.18 -17.22 -1.28
N VAL A 278 15.94 -16.71 -2.25
CA VAL A 278 16.25 -17.40 -3.49
C VAL A 278 17.77 -17.54 -3.61
N PRO A 279 18.32 -18.73 -3.89
CA PRO A 279 19.75 -18.89 -4.10
C PRO A 279 20.27 -17.93 -5.18
N ALA A 280 21.46 -17.36 -4.96
CA ALA A 280 22.01 -16.27 -5.79
C ALA A 280 22.13 -16.65 -7.28
N GLU A 281 22.35 -17.92 -7.58
CA GLU A 281 22.39 -18.46 -8.93
C GLU A 281 21.08 -18.28 -9.72
N PHE A 282 19.92 -18.21 -9.04
CA PHE A 282 18.61 -18.03 -9.69
C PHE A 282 18.17 -16.56 -9.76
N ILE A 283 18.91 -15.63 -9.17
CA ILE A 283 18.62 -14.18 -9.20
C ILE A 283 19.37 -13.49 -10.34
N THR A 284 20.50 -14.07 -10.76
CA THR A 284 21.45 -13.47 -11.70
C THR A 284 20.77 -13.08 -13.02
N GLN A 285 20.83 -11.80 -13.36
CA GLN A 285 20.34 -11.25 -14.62
C GLN A 285 21.46 -11.20 -15.66
N PHE A 286 21.19 -11.65 -16.88
CA PHE A 286 22.19 -11.69 -17.95
C PHE A 286 22.01 -10.52 -18.91
N PRO A 287 23.07 -9.73 -19.19
CA PRO A 287 22.99 -8.54 -20.06
C PRO A 287 22.80 -8.85 -21.55
N THR A 288 22.75 -10.13 -21.91
CA THR A 288 22.51 -10.63 -23.28
C THR A 288 21.08 -11.09 -23.51
N HIS A 289 20.29 -11.33 -22.46
CA HIS A 289 18.92 -11.82 -22.58
C HIS A 289 17.97 -10.62 -22.59
N ALA A 290 17.13 -10.54 -23.62
CA ALA A 290 16.14 -9.48 -23.75
C ALA A 290 14.73 -9.93 -23.38
N ASN A 291 13.89 -8.94 -23.08
CA ASN A 291 12.44 -9.08 -22.97
C ASN A 291 11.78 -8.27 -24.09
N PRO A 292 10.56 -8.63 -24.53
CA PRO A 292 9.82 -7.86 -25.53
C PRO A 292 9.75 -6.37 -25.14
N PRO A 293 10.01 -5.43 -26.07
CA PRO A 293 10.11 -4.01 -25.76
C PRO A 293 8.74 -3.32 -25.60
N SER A 294 7.85 -3.88 -24.78
CA SER A 294 6.46 -3.44 -24.61
C SER A 294 6.32 -2.02 -24.04
N LEU A 295 7.36 -1.49 -23.37
CA LEU A 295 7.43 -0.09 -22.95
C LEU A 295 7.17 0.87 -24.12
N LEU A 296 7.59 0.53 -25.34
CA LEU A 296 7.39 1.37 -26.52
C LEU A 296 5.91 1.55 -26.87
N LEU A 297 5.05 0.56 -26.57
CA LEU A 297 3.60 0.68 -26.77
C LEU A 297 3.00 1.75 -25.84
N ALA A 298 3.48 1.81 -24.60
CA ALA A 298 3.07 2.86 -23.65
C ALA A 298 3.57 4.25 -24.10
N VAL A 299 4.83 4.34 -24.54
CA VAL A 299 5.40 5.59 -25.07
C VAL A 299 4.62 6.09 -26.29
N GLU A 300 4.28 5.19 -27.23
CA GLU A 300 3.47 5.51 -28.41
C GLU A 300 2.11 6.08 -28.00
N LYS A 301 1.39 5.41 -27.08
CA LYS A 301 0.08 5.87 -26.63
C LYS A 301 0.13 7.21 -25.90
N LEU A 302 1.21 7.48 -25.17
CA LEU A 302 1.40 8.72 -24.42
C LEU A 302 2.04 9.84 -25.24
N LEU A 303 2.49 9.58 -26.47
CA LEU A 303 3.24 10.52 -27.30
C LEU A 303 2.56 11.89 -27.48
N PRO A 304 1.21 11.99 -27.67
CA PRO A 304 0.55 13.29 -27.78
C PRO A 304 0.72 14.18 -26.54
N HIS A 305 0.84 13.57 -25.36
CA HIS A 305 1.06 14.27 -24.09
C HIS A 305 2.55 14.50 -23.83
N LEU A 306 3.38 13.48 -24.09
CA LEU A 306 4.81 13.51 -23.83
C LEU A 306 5.56 14.51 -24.72
N SER A 307 5.14 14.66 -25.98
CA SER A 307 5.71 15.62 -26.93
C SER A 307 5.56 17.08 -26.50
N GLN A 308 4.58 17.38 -25.66
CA GLN A 308 4.36 18.72 -25.08
C GLN A 308 5.15 18.92 -23.78
N SER A 309 5.88 17.90 -23.32
CA SER A 309 6.61 17.91 -22.05
C SER A 309 8.11 17.78 -22.25
N ALA A 310 8.90 18.25 -21.29
CA ALA A 310 10.35 18.03 -21.27
C ALA A 310 10.75 16.56 -21.00
N VAL A 311 9.78 15.70 -20.61
CA VAL A 311 10.03 14.31 -20.21
C VAL A 311 10.56 13.50 -21.39
N LEU A 312 9.95 13.63 -22.57
CA LEU A 312 10.39 12.88 -23.75
C LEU A 312 11.82 13.28 -24.14
N HIS A 313 12.13 14.57 -24.15
CA HIS A 313 13.49 15.06 -24.41
C HIS A 313 14.51 14.49 -23.42
N ARG A 314 14.14 14.39 -22.14
CA ARG A 314 15.00 13.81 -21.09
C ARG A 314 15.19 12.30 -21.25
N TRP A 315 14.16 11.56 -21.70
CA TRP A 315 14.19 10.09 -21.81
C TRP A 315 14.72 9.58 -23.15
N TRP A 316 14.62 10.38 -24.21
CA TRP A 316 14.94 9.98 -25.57
C TRP A 316 16.35 9.40 -25.75
N PRO A 317 17.41 9.97 -25.15
CA PRO A 317 18.75 9.39 -25.24
C PRO A 317 18.83 7.96 -24.67
N GLN A 318 18.13 7.68 -23.57
CA GLN A 318 18.09 6.38 -22.90
C GLN A 318 17.27 5.37 -23.72
N LEU A 319 16.10 5.78 -24.21
CA LEU A 319 15.26 4.94 -25.08
C LEU A 319 16.01 4.51 -26.35
N ARG A 320 16.74 5.44 -26.99
CA ARG A 320 17.57 5.13 -28.15
C ARG A 320 18.70 4.15 -27.83
N LYS A 321 19.41 4.36 -26.71
CA LYS A 321 20.49 3.46 -26.27
C LYS A 321 19.95 2.05 -25.99
N TRP A 322 18.83 1.94 -25.30
CA TRP A 322 18.18 0.67 -24.99
C TRP A 322 17.71 -0.06 -26.25
N PHE A 323 17.04 0.63 -27.17
CA PHE A 323 16.59 0.01 -28.43
C PHE A 323 17.76 -0.42 -29.32
N ALA A 324 18.83 0.39 -29.40
CA ALA A 324 20.05 0.01 -30.12
C ALA A 324 20.82 -1.16 -29.47
N TRP A 325 20.71 -1.33 -28.14
CA TRP A 325 21.19 -2.54 -27.47
C TRP A 325 20.35 -3.75 -27.87
N TYR A 326 19.02 -3.64 -27.84
CA TYR A 326 18.10 -4.71 -28.23
C TYR A 326 18.37 -5.18 -29.66
N GLN A 327 18.41 -4.26 -30.63
CA GLN A 327 18.66 -4.58 -32.03
C GLN A 327 20.02 -5.25 -32.27
N ARG A 328 21.06 -4.86 -31.54
CA ARG A 328 22.41 -5.43 -31.73
C ARG A 328 22.59 -6.78 -31.05
N THR A 329 21.99 -6.96 -29.87
CA THR A 329 22.20 -8.17 -29.06
C THR A 329 21.27 -9.31 -29.45
N GLN A 330 20.11 -8.99 -30.05
CA GLN A 330 19.11 -9.96 -30.47
C GLN A 330 19.08 -10.14 -32.00
N ALA A 331 20.17 -9.82 -32.71
CA ALA A 331 20.25 -10.02 -34.16
C ALA A 331 20.63 -11.47 -34.48
N GLY A 332 19.90 -12.11 -35.39
CA GLY A 332 20.24 -13.43 -35.92
C GLY A 332 21.37 -13.39 -36.94
N GLU A 333 21.79 -14.57 -37.40
CA GLU A 333 22.93 -14.72 -38.31
C GLU A 333 22.70 -14.09 -39.69
N GLU A 334 21.44 -14.02 -40.13
CA GLU A 334 21.05 -13.46 -41.42
C GLU A 334 20.46 -12.03 -41.26
N PRO A 335 20.59 -11.17 -42.29
CA PRO A 335 20.00 -9.84 -42.26
C PRO A 335 18.49 -9.88 -41.94
N HIS A 336 18.06 -9.02 -41.02
CA HIS A 336 16.66 -8.89 -40.57
C HIS A 336 16.10 -10.10 -39.80
N THR A 337 16.96 -10.99 -39.29
CA THR A 337 16.56 -12.07 -38.38
C THR A 337 16.85 -11.73 -36.92
N PHE A 338 16.17 -12.43 -36.00
CA PHE A 338 16.31 -12.32 -34.55
C PHE A 338 16.49 -13.71 -33.95
#